data_AF-A0A0D0C0W2-F1
#
_entry.id   AF-A0A0D0C0W2-F1
#
_cell.length_a   1.000
_cell.length_b   1.000
_cell.length_c   1.000
_cell.angle_alpha   90.00
_cell.angle_beta   90.00
_cell.angle_gamma   90.00
#
_symmetry.space_group_name_H-M   'P 1'
#
loop_
_entity.id
_entity.type
_entity.pdbx_description
1 polymer ?
#
loop_
_entity_poly.entity_id
_entity_poly.type
_entity_poly.pdbx_seq_one_letter_code
_entity_poly.pdbx_strand_id
1 'polypeptide(L)'
;LHTDLTLASFEVATTRLGQPFQAFAKRTAEEFDTRPLPGEVAAATHRRAKQNSDGKGKSRAFNTDSPRKLFNISTYKFHALGDYPWTIRTFGTMF
;
A
#
# COMPACT_ATOMS: atom_id res chain seq x y z
N LEU A 1 -15.40 -25.94 -19.12
CA LEU A 1 -14.46 -24.83 -18.83
C LEU A 1 -14.06 -24.95 -17.36
N HIS A 2 -12.77 -25.09 -17.04
CA HIS A 2 -12.29 -25.31 -15.66
C HIS A 2 -12.20 -24.00 -14.85
N THR A 3 -13.27 -23.22 -14.81
CA THR A 3 -13.29 -21.91 -14.14
C THR A 3 -13.31 -22.06 -12.60
N ASP A 4 -14.05 -23.01 -12.07
CA ASP A 4 -14.18 -23.15 -10.60
C ASP A 4 -12.91 -23.66 -9.93
N LEU A 5 -12.22 -24.62 -10.55
CA LEU A 5 -10.98 -25.18 -9.99
C LEU A 5 -9.83 -24.16 -10.00
N THR A 6 -9.71 -23.38 -11.08
CA THR A 6 -8.67 -22.35 -11.17
C THR A 6 -8.99 -21.18 -10.26
N LEU A 7 -10.26 -20.78 -10.11
CA LEU A 7 -10.68 -19.77 -9.14
C LEU A 7 -10.44 -20.22 -7.70
N ALA A 8 -10.75 -21.47 -7.35
CA ALA A 8 -10.43 -22.01 -6.03
C ALA A 8 -8.92 -22.02 -5.76
N SER A 9 -8.13 -22.40 -6.77
CA SER A 9 -6.67 -22.33 -6.67
C SER A 9 -6.17 -20.89 -6.49
N PHE A 10 -6.85 -19.92 -7.12
CA PHE A 10 -6.53 -18.51 -7.01
C PHE A 10 -6.89 -17.93 -5.63
N GLU A 11 -8.03 -18.30 -5.04
CA GLU A 11 -8.39 -17.98 -3.65
C GLU A 11 -7.33 -18.50 -2.66
N VAL A 12 -6.89 -19.75 -2.85
CA VAL A 12 -5.82 -20.34 -2.02
C VAL A 12 -4.50 -19.60 -2.21
N ALA A 13 -4.13 -19.28 -3.45
CA ALA A 13 -2.87 -18.59 -3.75
C ALA A 13 -2.85 -17.17 -3.15
N THR A 14 -3.92 -16.40 -3.31
CA THR A 14 -4.03 -15.03 -2.77
C THR A 14 -4.05 -15.03 -1.25
N THR A 15 -4.75 -15.99 -0.62
CA THR A 15 -4.71 -16.19 0.83
C THR A 15 -3.30 -16.52 1.33
N ARG A 16 -2.63 -17.48 0.70
CA ARG A 16 -1.26 -17.89 1.05
C ARG A 16 -0.26 -16.75 0.86
N LEU A 17 -0.45 -15.91 -0.15
CA LEU A 17 0.36 -14.72 -0.39
C LEU A 17 0.09 -13.61 0.63
N GLY A 18 -1.14 -13.47 1.13
CA GLY A 18 -1.49 -12.50 2.17
C GLY A 18 -0.87 -12.80 3.53
N GLN A 19 -0.70 -14.07 3.88
CA GLN A 19 -0.10 -14.52 5.15
C GLN A 19 1.30 -13.91 5.42
N PRO A 20 2.30 -14.01 4.53
CA PRO A 20 3.61 -13.41 4.76
C PRO A 20 3.55 -11.88 4.82
N PHE A 21 2.68 -11.20 4.05
CA PHE A 21 2.52 -9.75 4.17
C PHE A 21 1.99 -9.35 5.55
N GLN A 22 1.00 -10.07 6.09
CA GLN A 22 0.49 -9.84 7.44
C GLN A 22 1.55 -10.14 8.50
N ALA A 23 2.31 -11.22 8.35
CA ALA A 23 3.40 -11.56 9.27
C ALA A 23 4.49 -10.48 9.26
N PHE A 24 4.89 -10.02 8.08
CA PHE A 24 5.86 -8.94 7.91
C PHE A 24 5.37 -7.65 8.57
N ALA A 25 4.12 -7.25 8.29
CA ALA A 25 3.51 -6.04 8.87
C ALA A 25 3.48 -6.07 10.41
N LYS A 26 3.22 -7.24 11.01
CA LYS A 26 3.05 -7.38 12.47
C LYS A 26 4.35 -7.57 13.24
N ARG A 27 5.36 -8.21 12.64
CA ARG A 27 6.55 -8.69 13.37
C ARG A 27 7.85 -8.09 12.89
N THR A 28 7.94 -7.74 11.61
CA THR A 28 9.21 -7.43 10.95
C THR A 28 9.29 -5.96 10.57
N ALA A 29 8.18 -5.33 10.18
CA ALA A 29 8.16 -3.93 9.76
C ALA A 29 8.61 -2.95 10.84
N GLU A 30 8.40 -3.28 12.13
CA GLU A 30 8.83 -2.45 13.27
C GLU A 30 10.31 -2.62 13.62
N GLU A 31 10.93 -3.73 13.21
CA GLU A 31 12.34 -4.04 13.49
C GLU A 31 13.29 -3.17 12.66
N PHE A 32 12.85 -2.73 11.48
CA PHE A 32 13.65 -1.90 10.59
C PHE A 32 13.33 -0.40 10.76
N ASP A 33 14.37 0.42 11.00
CA ASP A 33 14.26 1.90 10.97
C ASP A 33 14.26 2.38 9.50
N THR A 34 13.16 2.12 8.80
CA THR A 34 12.96 2.61 7.44
C THR A 34 12.62 4.09 7.46
N ARG A 35 13.37 4.88 6.67
CA ARG A 35 13.13 6.32 6.51
C ARG A 35 12.94 6.66 5.04
N PRO A 36 12.11 7.66 4.72
CA PRO A 36 12.00 8.17 3.36
C PRO A 36 13.35 8.62 2.82
N LEU A 37 13.62 8.37 1.54
CA LEU A 37 14.86 8.81 0.91
C LEU A 37 14.89 10.35 0.86
N PRO A 38 16.09 10.98 0.86
CA PRO A 38 16.21 12.43 0.75
C PRO A 38 15.44 13.02 -0.45
N GLY A 39 15.46 12.32 -1.59
CA GLY A 39 14.70 12.71 -2.79
C GLY A 39 13.18 12.64 -2.61
N GLU A 40 12.66 11.66 -1.87
CA GLU A 40 11.23 11.57 -1.55
C GLU A 40 10.79 12.69 -0.60
N VAL A 41 11.63 13.00 0.39
CA VAL A 41 11.41 14.13 1.31
C VAL A 41 11.37 15.44 0.53
N ALA A 42 12.35 15.68 -0.36
CA ALA A 42 12.39 16.86 -1.21
C ALA A 42 11.17 16.95 -2.15
N ALA A 43 10.80 15.84 -2.80
CA ALA A 43 9.60 15.83 -3.64
C ALA A 43 8.32 16.13 -2.83
N ALA A 44 8.22 15.62 -1.61
CA ALA A 44 7.09 15.88 -0.73
C ALA A 44 7.04 17.35 -0.26
N THR A 45 8.18 17.97 0.05
CA THR A 45 8.22 19.40 0.42
C THR A 45 7.80 20.28 -0.75
N HIS A 46 8.29 20.01 -1.96
CA HIS A 46 7.87 20.75 -3.16
C HIS A 46 6.36 20.64 -3.42
N ARG A 47 5.78 19.43 -3.29
CA ARG A 47 4.32 19.24 -3.43
C ARG A 47 3.53 20.04 -2.39
N ARG A 48 3.97 20.03 -1.12
CA ARG A 48 3.34 20.81 -0.05
C ARG A 48 3.48 22.32 -0.26
N ALA A 49 4.64 22.78 -0.74
CA ALA A 49 4.85 24.19 -1.06
C ALA A 49 3.91 24.67 -2.17
N LYS A 50 3.72 23.86 -3.22
CA LYS A 50 2.75 24.14 -4.29
C LYS A 50 1.30 24.14 -3.79
N GLN A 51 0.95 23.25 -2.86
CA GLN A 51 -0.39 23.25 -2.25
C GLN A 51 -0.63 24.47 -1.36
N ASN A 52 0.41 24.98 -0.69
CA ASN A 52 0.32 26.16 0.17
C ASN A 52 0.38 27.49 -0.60
N SER A 53 0.91 27.52 -1.83
CA SER A 53 0.84 28.73 -2.67
C SER A 53 -0.58 29.01 -3.18
N ASP A 54 -1.42 27.98 -3.26
CA ASP A 54 -2.80 28.07 -3.75
C ASP A 54 -3.83 28.34 -2.62
N GLY A 55 -3.40 28.38 -1.36
CA GLY A 55 -4.29 28.63 -0.22
C GLY A 55 -3.53 29.11 1.02
N LYS A 56 -4.01 30.22 1.61
CA LYS A 56 -3.49 30.95 2.79
C LYS A 56 -3.35 30.04 4.03
N GLY A 57 -2.36 29.16 4.04
CA GLY A 57 -2.09 28.18 5.09
C GLY A 57 -0.74 28.42 5.75
N LYS A 58 -0.74 28.61 7.08
CA LYS A 58 0.46 28.83 7.91
C LYS A 58 1.52 27.76 7.63
N SER A 59 2.74 28.19 7.33
CA SER A 59 3.93 27.34 7.22
C SER A 59 4.18 26.65 8.56
N ARG A 60 3.88 25.35 8.65
CA ARG A 60 4.38 24.53 9.77
C ARG A 60 5.88 24.35 9.58
N ALA A 61 6.64 24.68 10.64
CA ALA A 61 8.09 24.55 10.67
C ALA A 61 8.54 23.15 10.22
N PHE A 62 9.62 23.15 9.44
CA PHE A 62 10.24 21.95 8.88
C PHE A 62 10.90 21.15 10.01
N ASN A 63 10.25 20.08 10.47
CA ASN A 63 10.95 19.07 11.25
C ASN A 63 11.91 18.34 10.31
N THR A 64 13.21 18.52 10.54
CA THR A 64 14.30 17.83 9.84
C THR A 64 14.30 16.32 10.07
N ASP A 65 13.62 15.85 11.13
CA ASP A 65 13.37 14.44 11.35
C ASP A 65 12.20 13.96 10.49
N SER A 66 12.55 13.36 9.35
CA SER A 66 11.60 12.61 8.54
C SER A 66 11.07 11.44 9.37
N PRO A 67 9.73 11.34 9.57
CA PRO A 67 9.16 10.28 10.39
C PRO A 67 9.46 8.91 9.78
N ARG A 68 9.60 7.90 10.64
CA ARG A 68 9.77 6.50 10.22
C ARG A 68 8.65 6.09 9.26
N LYS A 69 9.01 5.34 8.24
CA LYS A 69 8.11 4.89 7.18
C LYS A 69 7.80 3.41 7.35
N LEU A 70 6.76 3.12 8.12
CA LEU A 70 6.29 1.73 8.30
C LEU A 70 5.59 1.20 7.05
N PHE A 71 5.61 -0.12 6.91
CA PHE A 71 4.87 -0.84 5.88
C PHE A 71 3.36 -0.69 6.09
N ASN A 72 2.65 -0.23 5.06
CA ASN A 72 1.20 -0.06 5.11
C ASN A 72 0.48 -1.18 4.35
N ILE A 73 0.06 -2.21 5.10
CA ILE A 73 -0.70 -3.33 4.55
C ILE A 73 -2.12 -2.95 4.12
N SER A 74 -2.68 -1.87 4.66
CA SER A 74 -4.04 -1.39 4.33
C SER A 74 -4.11 -0.65 2.99
N THR A 75 -3.05 -0.71 2.18
CA THR A 75 -3.06 -0.13 0.83
C THR A 75 -3.99 -0.95 -0.06
N TYR A 76 -4.79 -0.27 -0.90
CA TYR A 76 -5.76 -0.88 -1.82
C TYR A 76 -5.22 -2.12 -2.57
N LYS A 77 -3.95 -2.10 -2.98
CA LYS A 77 -3.29 -3.21 -3.69
C LYS A 77 -3.40 -4.55 -2.97
N PHE A 78 -3.30 -4.56 -1.63
CA PHE A 78 -3.36 -5.80 -0.85
C PHE A 78 -4.78 -6.31 -0.67
N HIS A 79 -5.76 -5.40 -0.56
CA HIS A 79 -7.17 -5.75 -0.46
C HIS A 79 -7.72 -6.24 -1.80
N ALA A 80 -7.50 -5.46 -2.86
CA ALA A 80 -7.94 -5.80 -4.21
C ALA A 80 -7.42 -7.17 -4.67
N LEU A 81 -6.20 -7.53 -4.26
CA LEU A 81 -5.60 -8.81 -4.61
C LEU A 81 -6.42 -10.01 -4.10
N GLY A 82 -6.99 -9.91 -2.90
CA GLY A 82 -7.85 -10.94 -2.32
C GLY A 82 -9.27 -10.96 -2.92
N ASP A 83 -9.73 -9.83 -3.46
CA ASP A 83 -11.08 -9.68 -4.01
C ASP A 83 -11.19 -10.16 -5.47
N TYR A 84 -10.08 -10.35 -6.17
CA TYR A 84 -10.09 -10.77 -7.59
C TYR A 84 -10.80 -12.11 -7.84
N PRO A 85 -10.56 -13.20 -7.08
CA PRO A 85 -11.26 -14.46 -7.33
C PRO A 85 -12.79 -14.31 -7.24
N TRP A 86 -13.26 -13.58 -6.24
CA TRP A 86 -14.69 -13.29 -6.08
C TRP A 86 -15.23 -12.40 -7.21
N THR A 87 -14.47 -11.39 -7.60
CA THR A 87 -14.84 -10.47 -8.69
C THR A 87 -14.96 -11.23 -10.02
N ILE A 88 -14.00 -12.11 -10.33
CA ILE A 88 -14.02 -12.92 -11.55
C ILE A 88 -15.19 -13.91 -11.55
N ARG A 89 -15.50 -14.52 -10.40
CA ARG A 89 -16.66 -15.43 -10.28
C ARG A 89 -17.98 -14.71 -10.56
N THR A 90 -18.10 -13.45 -10.16
CA THR A 90 -19.35 -12.69 -10.22
C THR A 90 -19.53 -11.97 -11.55
N PHE A 91 -18.47 -11.37 -12.08
CA PHE A 91 -18.53 -10.47 -13.23
C PHE A 91 -17.75 -10.98 -14.45
N GLY A 92 -17.07 -12.12 -14.33
CA GLY A 92 -16.09 -12.58 -15.32
C GLY A 92 -14.77 -11.82 -15.23
N THR A 93 -13.84 -12.17 -16.11
CA THR A 93 -12.55 -11.48 -16.20
C THR A 93 -12.76 -10.11 -16.84
N MET A 94 -12.55 -9.03 -16.09
CA MET A 94 -12.54 -7.68 -16.67
C MET A 94 -11.22 -7.52 -17.46
N PHE A 95 -11.33 -7.28 -18.77
CA PHE A 95 -10.23 -6.95 -19.67
C PHE A 95 -10.18 -5.45 -19.93
#